data_AF-A0A815HDP3-F1
#
_entry.id   AF-A0A815HDP3-F1
#
_cell.length_a   1.000
_cell.length_b   1.000
_cell.length_c   1.000
_cell.angle_alpha   90.00
_cell.angle_beta   90.00
_cell.angle_gamma   90.00
#
_symmetry.space_group_name_H-M   'P 1'
#
loop_
_entity.id
_entity.type
_entity.pdbx_description
1 polymer ?
#
loop_
_entity_poly.entity_id
_entity_poly.type
_entity_poly.pdbx_seq_one_letter_code
_entity_poly.pdbx_strand_id
1 'polypeptide(L)'
;MLQLWSSEDLFYKYDSDKALFKQSLLPNLVNNHNDNFYPHLDGFNPNDLSTIEDFIINLNNDHIFWELENLNELSPLFLSSCVMLNIEESIWTWREFLLYEIFQIKHIIMIYMMNYRKILIDYIERIELYNIKDKSTISI
;
A
#
# COMPACT_ATOMS: atom_id res chain seq x y z
N MET A 1 -10.71 0.49 11.06
CA MET A 1 -9.58 0.86 10.18
C MET A 1 -9.05 2.23 10.62
N LEU A 2 -7.74 2.45 10.72
CA LEU A 2 -7.18 3.76 11.10
C LEU A 2 -7.20 4.68 9.87
N GLN A 3 -8.07 5.69 9.87
CA GLN A 3 -8.09 6.69 8.82
C GLN A 3 -6.83 7.56 8.95
N LEU A 4 -5.87 7.35 8.05
CA LEU A 4 -4.59 8.06 8.10
C LEU A 4 -4.76 9.52 7.68
N TRP A 5 -5.61 9.81 6.69
CA TRP A 5 -5.73 11.11 6.03
C TRP A 5 -7.18 11.62 6.06
N SER A 6 -7.36 12.92 6.24
CA SER A 6 -8.69 13.54 6.16
C SER A 6 -9.14 13.72 4.70
N SER A 7 -10.45 13.94 4.49
CA SER A 7 -11.01 14.27 3.18
C SER A 7 -10.31 15.48 2.53
N GLU A 8 -10.02 16.51 3.33
CA GLU A 8 -9.36 17.74 2.87
C GLU A 8 -7.89 17.53 2.49
N ASP A 9 -7.20 16.53 3.07
CA ASP A 9 -5.82 16.19 2.73
C ASP A 9 -5.72 15.40 1.42
N LEU A 10 -6.78 14.65 1.10
CA LEU A 10 -6.88 13.83 -0.10
C LEU A 10 -7.40 14.64 -1.29
N PHE A 11 -8.52 15.33 -1.10
CA PHE A 11 -9.27 16.06 -2.13
C PHE A 11 -9.07 17.56 -2.04
N TYR A 12 -9.67 18.32 -2.95
CA TYR A 12 -9.55 19.78 -2.96
C TYR A 12 -9.98 20.39 -1.62
N LYS A 13 -9.15 21.32 -1.12
CA LYS A 13 -9.48 22.13 0.04
C LYS A 13 -9.82 23.55 -0.41
N TYR A 14 -11.01 24.02 -0.09
CA TYR A 14 -11.38 25.41 -0.31
C TYR A 14 -10.73 26.31 0.75
N ASP A 15 -9.85 27.21 0.32
CA ASP A 15 -9.26 28.25 1.17
C ASP A 15 -10.18 29.47 1.15
N SER A 16 -10.98 29.64 2.21
CA SER A 16 -11.96 30.73 2.34
C SER A 16 -11.32 32.11 2.33
N ASP A 17 -10.11 32.23 2.84
CA ASP A 17 -9.41 33.51 2.98
C ASP A 17 -8.90 34.00 1.62
N LYS A 18 -8.62 33.07 0.71
CA LYS A 18 -8.12 33.35 -0.65
C LYS A 18 -9.15 33.13 -1.75
N ALA A 19 -10.34 32.63 -1.41
CA ALA A 19 -11.39 32.24 -2.34
C ALA A 19 -10.88 31.32 -3.48
N LEU A 20 -10.01 30.36 -3.13
CA LEU A 20 -9.33 29.48 -4.08
C LEU A 20 -9.36 28.03 -3.61
N PHE A 21 -9.51 27.10 -4.55
CA PHE A 21 -9.31 25.70 -4.28
C PHE A 21 -7.82 25.36 -4.32
N LYS A 22 -7.31 24.84 -3.20
CA LYS A 22 -5.96 24.30 -3.11
C LYS A 22 -5.97 22.85 -3.57
N GLN A 23 -5.10 22.52 -4.52
CA GLN A 23 -4.86 21.14 -4.92
C GLN A 23 -4.20 20.37 -3.76
N SER A 24 -4.85 19.31 -3.32
CA SER A 24 -4.33 18.36 -2.34
C SER A 24 -3.72 17.14 -3.03
N LEU A 25 -3.56 16.00 -2.35
CA LEU A 25 -2.78 14.89 -2.91
C LEU A 25 -3.32 14.36 -4.24
N LEU A 26 -4.60 13.96 -4.29
CA LEU A 26 -5.16 13.27 -5.46
C LEU A 26 -5.15 14.15 -6.72
N PRO A 27 -5.63 15.41 -6.68
CA PRO A 27 -5.51 16.31 -7.83
C PRO A 27 -4.07 16.51 -8.32
N ASN A 28 -3.10 16.61 -7.40
CA ASN A 28 -1.69 16.74 -7.77
C ASN A 28 -1.15 15.46 -8.43
N LEU A 29 -1.55 14.28 -7.96
CA LEU A 29 -1.13 13.01 -8.56
C LEU A 29 -1.72 12.84 -9.96
N VAL A 30 -3.03 13.08 -10.12
CA VAL A 30 -3.73 13.00 -11.41
C VAL A 30 -3.10 13.96 -12.43
N ASN A 31 -2.87 15.22 -12.07
CA ASN A 31 -2.29 16.21 -12.99
C ASN A 31 -0.84 15.93 -13.38
N ASN A 32 -0.08 15.18 -12.58
CA ASN A 32 1.32 14.87 -12.85
C ASN A 32 1.51 13.55 -13.61
N HIS A 33 0.46 12.74 -13.78
CA HIS A 33 0.51 11.47 -14.48
C HIS A 33 -0.27 11.57 -15.80
N ASN A 34 0.44 11.49 -16.93
CA ASN A 34 -0.16 11.72 -18.25
C ASN A 34 -0.83 10.50 -18.87
N ASP A 35 -0.59 9.27 -18.38
CA ASP A 35 -1.26 8.07 -18.91
C ASP A 35 -1.37 6.98 -17.82
N ASN A 36 -2.56 6.37 -17.70
CA ASN A 36 -2.87 5.17 -16.89
C ASN A 36 -2.70 5.32 -15.36
N PHE A 37 -3.22 6.39 -14.77
CA PHE A 37 -3.31 6.51 -13.33
C PHE A 37 -4.65 5.92 -12.83
N TYR A 38 -4.56 4.91 -11.96
CA TYR A 38 -5.72 4.21 -11.41
C TYR A 38 -5.74 4.35 -9.88
N PRO A 39 -6.29 5.44 -9.33
CA PRO A 39 -6.37 5.61 -7.89
C PRO A 39 -7.29 4.55 -7.29
N HIS A 40 -6.76 3.82 -6.30
CA HIS A 40 -7.50 2.86 -5.49
C HIS A 40 -7.71 3.44 -4.10
N LEU A 41 -8.97 3.63 -3.71
CA LEU A 41 -9.37 4.16 -2.41
C LEU A 41 -9.90 3.01 -1.54
N ASP A 42 -9.16 2.71 -0.48
CA ASP A 42 -9.52 1.72 0.55
C ASP A 42 -9.83 2.45 1.86
N GLY A 43 -10.90 2.03 2.54
CA GLY A 43 -11.27 2.53 3.87
C GLY A 43 -11.86 3.94 3.92
N PHE A 44 -12.18 4.56 2.79
CA PHE A 44 -12.82 5.88 2.74
C PHE A 44 -14.34 5.73 2.57
N ASN A 45 -15.14 6.49 3.33
CA ASN A 45 -16.59 6.50 3.16
C ASN A 45 -16.96 7.53 2.07
N PRO A 46 -17.53 7.10 0.93
CA PRO A 46 -17.89 8.01 -0.15
C PRO A 46 -18.96 9.04 0.25
N ASN A 47 -19.71 8.79 1.34
CA ASN A 47 -20.75 9.71 1.81
C ASN A 47 -20.25 11.03 2.37
N ASP A 48 -18.93 11.21 2.53
CA ASP A 48 -18.30 12.53 2.70
C ASP A 48 -18.29 13.30 1.35
N LEU A 49 -19.47 13.26 0.69
CA LEU A 49 -19.80 13.45 -0.72
C LEU A 49 -19.37 14.79 -1.30
N SER A 50 -19.38 15.86 -0.49
CA SER A 50 -19.12 17.21 -1.00
C SER A 50 -17.72 17.38 -1.59
N THR A 51 -16.73 16.66 -1.06
CA THR A 51 -15.34 16.76 -1.52
C THR A 51 -15.01 15.82 -2.69
N ILE A 52 -15.80 14.76 -2.85
CA ILE A 52 -15.59 13.73 -3.87
C ILE A 52 -16.28 14.11 -5.19
N GLU A 53 -17.48 14.70 -5.14
CA GLU A 53 -18.20 15.14 -6.35
C GLU A 53 -17.37 16.15 -7.16
N ASP A 54 -16.81 17.16 -6.49
CA ASP A 54 -15.93 18.14 -7.11
C ASP A 54 -14.65 17.52 -7.68
N PHE A 55 -14.13 16.45 -7.06
CA PHE A 55 -12.97 15.74 -7.56
C PHE A 55 -13.29 14.89 -8.78
N ILE A 56 -14.39 14.11 -8.75
CA ILE A 56 -14.85 13.25 -9.85
C ILE A 56 -15.14 14.08 -11.10
N ILE A 57 -15.78 15.25 -10.96
CA ILE A 57 -16.07 16.14 -12.09
C ILE A 57 -14.79 16.61 -12.78
N ASN A 58 -13.69 16.72 -12.04
CA ASN A 58 -12.41 17.23 -12.55
C ASN A 58 -11.42 16.12 -12.97
N LEU A 59 -11.77 14.85 -12.80
CA LEU A 59 -10.98 13.73 -13.31
C LEU A 59 -11.24 13.54 -14.80
N ASN A 60 -10.29 13.95 -15.62
CA ASN A 60 -10.34 13.68 -17.05
C ASN A 60 -9.86 12.25 -17.35
N ASN A 61 -10.79 11.38 -17.75
CA ASN A 61 -10.56 10.06 -18.37
C ASN A 61 -9.92 8.96 -17.51
N ASP A 62 -9.71 9.18 -16.21
CA ASP A 62 -9.14 8.15 -15.32
C ASP A 62 -10.22 7.32 -14.62
N HIS A 63 -9.90 6.05 -14.36
CA HIS A 63 -10.78 5.15 -13.61
C HIS A 63 -10.41 5.19 -12.12
N ILE A 64 -11.36 5.52 -11.26
CA ILE A 64 -11.21 5.41 -9.80
C ILE A 64 -11.78 4.07 -9.35
N PHE A 65 -11.03 3.37 -8.51
CA PHE A 65 -11.49 2.16 -7.84
C PHE A 65 -11.75 2.44 -6.37
N TRP A 66 -12.86 1.91 -5.87
CA TRP A 66 -13.25 2.04 -4.49
C TRP A 66 -13.57 0.67 -3.90
N GLU A 67 -12.87 0.31 -2.85
CA GLU A 67 -13.13 -0.91 -2.09
C GLU A 67 -13.96 -0.57 -0.85
N LEU A 68 -15.11 -1.24 -0.71
CA LEU A 68 -16.05 -1.02 0.38
C LEU A 68 -16.51 -2.36 0.94
N GLU A 69 -16.42 -2.50 2.26
CA GLU A 69 -16.95 -3.67 2.96
C GLU A 69 -18.50 -3.69 2.97
N ASN A 70 -19.14 -2.53 2.92
CA ASN A 70 -20.59 -2.40 3.03
C ASN A 70 -21.15 -1.28 2.14
N LEU A 71 -22.01 -1.65 1.20
CA LEU A 71 -22.67 -0.70 0.28
C LEU A 71 -23.90 -0.01 0.91
N ASN A 72 -24.44 -0.52 2.02
CA ASN A 72 -25.70 -0.05 2.61
C ASN A 72 -25.65 1.38 3.12
N GLU A 73 -24.45 1.88 3.38
CA GLU A 73 -24.26 3.24 3.88
C GLU A 73 -24.31 4.25 2.73
N LEU A 74 -24.12 3.84 1.47
CA LEU A 74 -23.98 4.75 0.34
C LEU A 74 -25.30 5.36 -0.13
N SER A 75 -25.23 6.62 -0.56
CA SER A 75 -26.36 7.26 -1.22
C SER A 75 -26.75 6.55 -2.53
N PRO A 76 -28.06 6.39 -2.82
CA PRO A 76 -28.50 5.79 -4.09
C PRO A 76 -28.01 6.54 -5.33
N LEU A 77 -27.81 7.86 -5.21
CA LEU A 77 -27.29 8.70 -6.29
C LEU A 77 -25.83 8.34 -6.62
N PHE A 78 -24.99 8.18 -5.60
CA PHE A 78 -23.60 7.76 -5.76
C PHE A 78 -23.54 6.36 -6.40
N LEU A 79 -24.31 5.42 -5.85
CA LEU A 79 -24.42 4.07 -6.38
C LEU A 79 -24.82 4.04 -7.86
N SER A 80 -25.77 4.88 -8.28
CA SER A 80 -26.20 4.97 -9.68
C SER A 80 -25.15 5.50 -10.65
N SER A 81 -24.11 6.16 -10.13
CA SER A 81 -23.02 6.78 -10.90
C SER A 81 -21.79 5.87 -11.02
N CYS A 82 -21.80 4.70 -10.37
CA CYS A 82 -20.67 3.77 -10.31
C CYS A 82 -20.95 2.45 -11.04
N VAL A 83 -19.90 1.84 -11.61
CA VAL A 83 -19.93 0.42 -11.99
C VAL A 83 -19.62 -0.40 -10.76
N MET A 84 -20.59 -1.20 -10.30
CA MET A 84 -20.41 -2.06 -9.13
C MET A 84 -19.94 -3.44 -9.55
N LEU A 85 -18.86 -3.90 -8.92
CA LEU A 85 -18.44 -5.29 -8.95
C LEU A 85 -18.65 -5.84 -7.54
N ASN A 86 -19.72 -6.63 -7.37
CA ASN A 86 -19.90 -7.36 -6.12
C ASN A 86 -18.99 -8.59 -6.14
N ILE A 87 -17.97 -8.57 -5.30
CA ILE A 87 -17.09 -9.71 -5.09
C ILE A 87 -17.68 -10.52 -3.96
N GLU A 88 -18.45 -11.55 -4.29
CA GLU A 88 -18.82 -12.57 -3.31
C GLU A 88 -17.54 -13.25 -2.79
N GLU A 89 -17.50 -13.56 -1.49
CA GLU A 89 -16.36 -13.93 -0.61
C GLU A 89 -15.31 -14.96 -1.09
N SER A 90 -15.27 -15.38 -2.36
CA SER A 90 -14.22 -16.29 -2.83
C SER A 90 -13.85 -16.10 -4.30
N ILE A 91 -13.10 -15.03 -4.61
CA ILE A 91 -12.15 -15.12 -5.74
C ILE A 91 -11.02 -16.09 -5.37
N TRP A 92 -10.68 -16.14 -4.08
CA TRP A 92 -9.72 -17.08 -3.50
C TRP A 92 -10.49 -18.05 -2.63
N THR A 93 -10.38 -19.34 -2.92
CA THR A 93 -10.76 -20.33 -1.92
C THR A 93 -9.87 -20.14 -0.69
N TRP A 94 -10.40 -20.33 0.53
CA TRP A 94 -9.59 -20.32 1.77
C TRP A 94 -8.30 -21.13 1.67
N ARG A 95 -8.33 -22.18 0.83
CA ARG A 95 -7.17 -23.00 0.47
C ARG A 95 -6.05 -22.21 -0.21
N GLU A 96 -6.35 -21.34 -1.16
CA GLU A 96 -5.36 -20.53 -1.90
C GLU A 96 -4.75 -19.46 -1.00
N PHE A 97 -5.57 -18.82 -0.16
CA PHE A 97 -5.09 -17.86 0.85
C PHE A 97 -4.12 -18.54 1.84
N LEU A 98 -4.51 -19.69 2.39
CA LEU A 98 -3.64 -20.44 3.31
C LEU A 98 -2.35 -20.92 2.64
N LEU A 99 -2.39 -21.33 1.37
CA LEU A 99 -1.19 -21.70 0.62
C LEU A 99 -0.24 -20.52 0.42
N TYR A 100 -0.78 -19.33 0.14
CA TYR A 100 0.00 -18.10 0.01
C TYR A 100 0.67 -17.71 1.34
N GLU A 101 -0.07 -17.74 2.45
CA GLU A 101 0.48 -17.47 3.79
C GLU A 101 1.58 -18.47 4.18
N ILE A 102 1.38 -19.76 3.93
CA ILE A 102 2.41 -20.80 4.17
C ILE A 102 3.66 -20.54 3.33
N PHE A 103 3.49 -20.12 2.07
CA PHE A 103 4.61 -19.79 1.19
C PHE A 103 5.41 -18.58 1.71
N GLN A 104 4.74 -17.52 2.14
CA GLN A 104 5.39 -16.33 2.72
C GLN A 104 6.20 -16.68 3.98
N ILE A 105 5.63 -17.45 4.91
CA ILE A 105 6.31 -17.89 6.14
C ILE A 105 7.54 -18.74 5.81
N LYS A 106 7.40 -19.71 4.89
CA LYS A 106 8.51 -20.56 4.46
C LYS A 106 9.65 -19.72 3.86
N HIS A 107 9.30 -18.70 3.08
CA HIS A 107 10.27 -17.81 2.44
C HIS A 107 11.04 -16.97 3.48
N ILE A 108 10.35 -16.43 4.48
CA ILE A 108 10.96 -15.69 5.60
C ILE A 108 11.91 -16.59 6.39
N ILE A 109 11.50 -17.81 6.73
CA ILE A 109 12.34 -18.78 7.45
C ILE A 109 13.60 -19.12 6.63
N MET A 110 13.46 -19.31 5.32
CA MET A 110 14.60 -19.59 4.45
C MET A 110 15.59 -18.43 4.42
N ILE A 111 15.12 -17.19 4.28
CA ILE A 111 15.96 -15.98 4.35
C ILE A 111 16.69 -15.90 5.70
N TYR A 112 15.98 -16.19 6.79
CA TYR A 112 16.58 -16.20 8.13
C TYR A 112 17.69 -17.25 8.25
N MET A 113 17.46 -18.47 7.77
CA MET A 113 18.45 -19.55 7.76
C MET A 113 19.69 -19.20 6.92
N MET A 114 19.49 -18.54 5.77
CA MET A 114 20.59 -18.08 4.92
C MET A 114 21.42 -16.99 5.61
N ASN A 115 20.77 -16.02 6.26
CA ASN A 115 21.46 -14.97 7.01
C ASN A 115 22.23 -15.54 8.21
N TYR A 116 21.62 -16.48 8.95
CA TYR A 116 22.29 -17.15 10.05
C TYR A 116 23.53 -17.93 9.59
N ARG A 117 23.40 -18.70 8.49
CA ARG A 117 24.53 -19.42 7.91
C ARG A 117 25.67 -18.48 7.52
N LYS A 118 25.36 -17.33 6.92
CA LYS A 118 26.37 -16.33 6.56
C LYS A 118 27.12 -15.82 7.77
N ILE A 119 26.40 -15.46 8.84
CA ILE A 119 27.01 -15.00 10.10
C ILE A 119 27.91 -16.08 10.71
N LEU A 120 27.49 -17.34 10.67
CA LEU A 120 28.26 -18.47 11.19
C LEU A 120 29.58 -18.65 10.41
N ILE A 121 29.51 -18.59 9.08
CA ILE A 121 30.70 -18.69 8.20
C ILE A 121 31.66 -17.52 8.50
N ASP A 122 31.16 -16.29 8.52
CA ASP A 122 31.96 -15.10 8.84
C ASP A 122 32.62 -15.18 10.24
N TYR A 123 31.98 -15.88 11.19
CA TYR A 123 32.52 -16.09 12.52
C TYR A 123 33.64 -17.13 12.54
N ILE A 124 33.46 -18.25 11.84
CA ILE A 124 34.49 -19.30 11.70
C ILE A 124 35.72 -18.75 11.00
N GLU A 125 35.54 -18.04 9.88
CA GLU A 125 36.65 -17.43 9.13
C GLU A 125 37.46 -16.45 9.99
N ARG A 126 36.79 -15.66 10.85
CA ARG A 126 37.49 -14.78 11.79
C ARG A 126 38.35 -15.57 12.79
N ILE A 127 37.82 -16.64 13.37
CA ILE A 127 38.57 -17.48 14.33
C ILE A 127 39.78 -18.12 13.65
N GLU A 128 39.64 -18.63 12.44
CA GLU A 128 40.75 -19.22 11.70
C GLU A 128 41.84 -18.19 11.40
N LEU A 129 41.47 -16.97 11.00
CA LEU A 129 42.42 -15.87 10.81
C LEU A 129 43.16 -15.48 12.10
N TYR A 130 42.47 -15.45 13.25
CA TYR A 130 43.11 -15.21 14.55
C TYR A 130 44.10 -16.32 14.91
N ASN A 131 43.73 -17.59 14.73
CA ASN A 131 44.59 -18.74 15.03
C ASN A 131 45.84 -18.80 14.14
N ILE A 132 45.75 -18.36 12.87
CA ILE A 132 46.90 -18.24 11.97
C ILE A 132 47.83 -17.12 12.44
N LYS A 133 47.28 -15.95 12.82
CA LYS A 133 48.08 -14.83 13.34
C LYS A 133 48.85 -15.23 14.58
N ASP A 134 48.20 -15.84 15.57
CA ASP A 134 48.87 -16.28 16.81
C ASP A 134 50.02 -17.26 16.56
N LYS A 135 49.86 -18.20 15.61
CA LYS A 135 50.94 -19.13 15.24
C LYS A 135 52.12 -18.44 14.56
N SER A 136 51.88 -17.39 13.78
CA SER A 136 52.95 -16.62 13.11
C SER A 136 53.75 -15.73 14.06
N THR A 137 53.17 -15.33 15.20
CA THR A 137 53.86 -14.55 16.25
C THR A 137 54.72 -15.41 17.18
N ILE A 138 54.49 -16.72 17.24
CA ILE A 138 55.22 -17.66 18.11
C ILE A 138 56.46 -18.25 17.40
N SER A 139 56.61 -18.05 16.09
CA SER A 139 57.81 -18.45 15.33
C SER A 139 58.80 -17.30 15.15
N ILE A 140 59.46 -16.90 16.23
CA ILE A 140 60.72 -16.13 16.26
C ILE A 140 61.57 -16.74 17.38
#